data_AF-A0A950MRN1-F1
#
_entry.id   AF-A0A950MRN1-F1
#
_cell.length_a   1.000
_cell.length_b   1.000
_cell.length_c   1.000
_cell.angle_alpha   90.00
_cell.angle_beta   90.00
_cell.angle_gamma   90.00
#
_symmetry.space_group_name_H-M   'P 1'
#
loop_
_entity.id
_entity.type
_entity.pdbx_description
1 polymer ?
#
loop_
_entity_poly.entity_id
_entity_poly.type
_entity_poly.pdbx_seq_one_letter_code
_entity_poly.pdbx_strand_id
1 'polypeptide(L)'
;MRQEARTEARRGRSPARKDDLIQIRASAETKAILNRAANLRGQKLSEFMLETARRQAEETLLDQRVFFLDARAHEKLLELLDNPVMPSKELRARMNRKPPWIG
;
A
#
# COMPACT_ATOMS: atom_id res chain seq x y z
N MET A 1 13.06 -34.39 38.31
CA MET A 1 11.99 -33.55 37.74
C MET A 1 12.56 -32.15 37.58
N ARG A 2 12.67 -31.67 36.34
CA ARG A 2 13.46 -30.49 35.93
C ARG A 2 12.78 -29.18 36.34
N GLN A 3 13.61 -28.22 36.76
CA GLN A 3 13.29 -26.79 36.79
C GLN A 3 12.91 -26.32 35.36
N GLU A 4 11.99 -25.38 35.26
CA GLU A 4 12.30 -23.98 34.91
C GLU A 4 11.01 -23.25 34.51
N ALA A 5 10.75 -22.19 35.25
CA ALA A 5 9.71 -21.22 35.03
C ALA A 5 9.82 -20.64 33.61
N ARG A 6 8.87 -20.98 32.75
CA ARG A 6 8.65 -20.27 31.49
C ARG A 6 7.75 -19.08 31.76
N THR A 7 8.37 -17.99 32.20
CA THR A 7 7.79 -16.64 32.15
C THR A 7 7.58 -16.27 30.69
N GLU A 8 6.44 -16.67 30.13
CA GLU A 8 5.99 -16.24 28.81
C GLU A 8 5.83 -14.72 28.87
N ALA A 9 6.77 -14.03 28.23
CA ALA A 9 6.82 -12.59 28.13
C ALA A 9 5.47 -12.06 27.62
N ARG A 10 4.79 -11.29 28.47
CA ARG A 10 3.73 -10.38 28.05
C ARG A 10 4.36 -9.43 27.03
N ARG A 11 4.22 -9.73 25.73
CA ARG A 11 4.38 -8.74 24.66
C ARG A 11 3.29 -7.72 24.87
N GLY A 12 3.60 -6.73 25.72
CA GLY A 12 2.78 -5.56 25.91
C GLY A 12 2.53 -4.96 24.53
N ARG A 13 1.25 -4.88 24.16
CA ARG A 13 0.80 -3.96 23.13
C ARG A 13 1.21 -2.58 23.61
N SER A 14 2.34 -2.07 23.12
CA SER A 14 2.72 -0.68 23.35
C SER A 14 1.52 0.16 22.91
N PRO A 15 1.03 1.13 23.71
CA PRO A 15 0.01 2.05 23.25
C PRO A 15 0.53 2.65 21.95
N ALA A 16 -0.26 2.56 20.88
CA ALA A 16 0.10 3.14 19.59
C ALA A 16 0.55 4.58 19.85
N ARG A 17 1.84 4.86 19.60
CA ARG A 17 2.35 6.22 19.76
C ARG A 17 1.50 7.07 18.83
N LYS A 18 0.86 8.10 19.39
CA LYS A 18 -0.08 8.93 18.65
C LYS A 18 0.57 9.63 17.45
N ASP A 19 1.90 9.72 17.44
CA ASP A 19 2.64 10.40 16.38
C ASP A 19 3.92 9.61 16.05
N ASP A 20 3.98 9.05 14.83
CA ASP A 20 5.23 8.58 14.23
C ASP A 20 5.96 9.76 13.58
N LEU A 21 7.25 9.90 13.87
CA LEU A 21 8.06 11.04 13.41
C LEU A 21 8.77 10.71 12.09
N ILE A 22 8.51 11.50 11.05
CA ILE A 22 9.20 11.40 9.75
C ILE A 22 10.30 12.45 9.68
N GLN A 23 11.55 12.03 9.56
CA GLN A 23 12.72 12.89 9.39
C GLN A 23 13.26 12.78 7.96
N ILE A 24 13.34 13.90 7.23
CA ILE A 24 13.79 13.94 5.84
C ILE A 24 14.92 14.95 5.69
N ARG A 25 15.99 14.57 4.99
CA ARG A 25 17.06 15.47 4.57
C ARG A 25 16.78 15.96 3.16
N ALA A 26 16.96 17.25 2.92
CA ALA A 26 16.84 17.87 1.61
C ALA A 26 17.94 18.92 1.42
N SER A 27 18.29 19.21 0.17
CA SER A 27 19.18 20.32 -0.15
C SER A 27 18.50 21.65 0.19
N ALA A 28 19.31 22.72 0.33
CA ALA A 28 18.78 24.06 0.55
C ALA A 28 17.87 24.52 -0.60
N GLU A 29 18.22 24.18 -1.84
CA GLU A 29 17.45 24.46 -3.04
C GLU A 29 16.08 23.77 -3.01
N THR A 30 16.04 22.46 -2.77
CA THR A 30 14.78 21.71 -2.67
C THR A 30 13.90 22.29 -1.56
N LYS A 31 14.48 22.59 -0.39
CA LYS A 31 13.74 23.21 0.72
C LYS A 31 13.16 24.58 0.33
N ALA A 32 13.89 25.39 -0.43
CA ALA A 32 13.41 26.70 -0.88
C ALA A 32 12.20 26.58 -1.82
N ILE A 33 12.24 25.65 -2.78
CA ILE A 33 11.13 25.37 -3.69
C ILE A 33 9.89 24.92 -2.92
N LEU A 34 10.05 23.98 -2.00
CA LEU A 34 8.94 23.44 -1.19
C LEU A 34 8.33 24.51 -0.27
N ASN A 35 9.17 25.35 0.35
CA ASN A 35 8.70 26.49 1.15
C ASN A 35 7.87 27.46 0.31
N ARG A 36 8.33 27.79 -0.90
CA ARG A 36 7.58 28.67 -1.81
C ARG A 36 6.22 28.07 -2.16
N ALA A 37 6.16 26.77 -2.46
CA ALA A 37 4.91 26.07 -2.75
C ALA A 37 3.95 26.06 -1.54
N ALA A 38 4.46 25.79 -0.34
CA ALA A 38 3.68 25.83 0.90
C ALA A 38 3.13 27.24 1.18
N ASN A 39 3.95 28.27 0.98
CA ASN A 39 3.55 29.68 1.14
C ASN A 39 2.44 30.08 0.17
N LEU A 40 2.51 29.65 -1.09
CA LEU A 40 1.45 29.90 -2.08
C LEU A 40 0.11 29.26 -1.68
N ARG A 41 0.15 28.17 -0.90
CA ARG A 41 -1.04 27.51 -0.34
C ARG A 41 -1.42 28.02 1.05
N GLY A 42 -0.70 28.98 1.62
CA GLY A 42 -0.98 29.54 2.94
C GLY A 42 -0.82 28.54 4.10
N GLN A 43 0.02 27.52 3.94
CA GLN A 43 0.22 26.47 4.94
C GLN A 43 1.68 26.29 5.34
N LYS A 44 1.93 25.64 6.49
CA LYS A 44 3.31 25.37 6.94
C LYS A 44 3.97 24.33 6.03
N LEU A 45 5.30 24.39 5.92
CA LEU A 45 6.06 23.42 5.13
C LEU A 45 5.77 21.96 5.54
N SER A 46 5.68 21.67 6.83
CA SER A 46 5.40 20.32 7.33
C SER A 46 4.00 19.82 6.96
N GLU A 47 2.99 20.70 7.01
CA GLU A 47 1.61 20.39 6.63
C GLU A 47 1.55 20.12 5.12
N PHE A 48 2.16 20.99 4.31
CA PHE A 48 2.25 20.85 2.87
C PHE A 48 2.91 19.53 2.46
N MET A 49 4.04 19.20 3.10
CA MET A 49 4.78 17.98 2.81
C MET A 49 3.98 16.74 3.19
N LEU A 50 3.35 16.73 4.37
CA LEU A 50 2.58 15.57 4.82
C LEU A 50 1.34 15.35 3.96
N GLU A 51 0.61 16.41 3.62
CA GLU A 51 -0.55 16.36 2.73
C GLU A 51 -0.17 15.83 1.35
N THR A 52 0.88 16.40 0.75
CA THR A 52 1.35 16.02 -0.59
C THR A 52 1.86 14.58 -0.62
N ALA A 53 2.63 14.17 0.40
CA ALA A 53 3.14 12.81 0.51
C ALA A 53 2.02 11.78 0.70
N ARG A 54 1.01 12.08 1.54
CA ARG A 54 -0.16 11.21 1.73
C ARG A 54 -0.91 11.03 0.41
N ARG A 55 -1.22 12.12 -0.29
CA ARG A 55 -1.94 12.06 -1.56
C ARG A 55 -1.16 11.25 -2.59
N GLN A 56 0.14 11.50 -2.73
CA GLN A 56 0.98 10.75 -3.67
C GLN A 56 1.05 9.26 -3.31
N ALA A 57 1.13 8.92 -2.01
CA ALA A 57 1.08 7.54 -1.55
C ALA A 57 -0.26 6.88 -1.87
N GLU A 58 -1.38 7.57 -1.64
CA GLU A 58 -2.72 7.09 -2.01
C GLU A 58 -2.83 6.84 -3.51
N GLU A 59 -2.39 7.79 -4.35
CA GLU A 59 -2.36 7.63 -5.81
C GLU A 59 -1.51 6.42 -6.22
N THR A 60 -0.32 6.27 -5.63
CA THR A 60 0.60 5.16 -5.93
C THR A 60 0.02 3.80 -5.52
N LEU A 61 -0.68 3.75 -4.38
CA LEU A 61 -1.35 2.53 -3.91
C LEU A 61 -2.60 2.20 -4.74
N LEU A 62 -3.31 3.22 -5.20
CA LEU A 62 -4.51 3.08 -6.04
C LEU A 62 -4.18 2.71 -7.50
N ASP A 63 -2.96 2.99 -7.96
CA ASP A 63 -2.45 2.65 -9.30
C ASP A 63 -2.43 1.14 -9.60
N GLN A 64 -2.76 0.29 -8.61
CA GLN A 64 -2.89 -1.17 -8.78
C GLN A 64 -4.33 -1.66 -9.05
N ARG A 65 -5.31 -0.78 -9.21
CA ARG A 65 -6.73 -1.20 -9.35
C ARG A 65 -7.42 -0.77 -10.64
N VAL A 66 -6.83 0.13 -11.42
CA VAL A 66 -7.45 0.66 -12.64
C VAL A 66 -6.72 0.11 -13.86
N PHE A 67 -7.36 -0.79 -14.58
CA PHE A 67 -6.87 -1.28 -15.87
C PHE A 67 -7.51 -0.46 -16.97
N PHE A 68 -6.70 0.30 -17.70
CA PHE A 68 -7.14 0.97 -18.92
C PHE A 68 -7.15 -0.03 -20.08
N LEU A 69 -8.29 -0.18 -20.73
CA LEU A 69 -8.47 -1.03 -21.90
C LEU A 69 -8.81 -0.15 -23.10
N ASP A 70 -8.20 -0.44 -24.25
CA ASP A 70 -8.72 0.07 -25.52
C ASP A 70 -10.07 -0.56 -25.85
N ALA A 71 -10.78 -0.01 -26.83
CA ALA A 71 -12.13 -0.45 -27.19
C ALA A 71 -12.21 -1.96 -27.50
N ARG A 72 -11.19 -2.51 -28.17
CA ARG A 72 -11.14 -3.93 -28.55
C ARG A 72 -10.90 -4.83 -27.35
N ALA A 73 -9.99 -4.42 -26.45
CA ALA A 73 -9.73 -5.14 -25.22
C ALA A 73 -10.93 -5.09 -24.26
N HIS A 74 -11.68 -3.98 -24.27
CA HIS A 74 -12.93 -3.83 -23.53
C HIS A 74 -14.03 -4.78 -24.04
N GLU A 75 -14.28 -4.83 -25.35
CA GLU A 75 -15.25 -5.79 -25.94
C GLU A 75 -14.89 -7.23 -25.61
N LYS A 76 -13.62 -7.61 -25.79
CA LYS A 76 -13.14 -8.96 -25.46
C LYS A 76 -13.31 -9.29 -23.97
N LEU A 77 -13.13 -8.30 -23.10
CA LEU A 77 -13.36 -8.49 -21.67
C LEU A 77 -14.85 -8.78 -21.40
N LEU A 78 -15.76 -8.01 -22.01
CA LEU A 78 -17.20 -8.23 -21.84
C LEU A 78 -17.62 -9.62 -22.32
N GLU A 79 -17.14 -10.06 -23.49
CA GLU A 79 -17.41 -11.41 -24.00
C GLU A 79 -16.98 -12.51 -23.02
N LEU A 80 -15.82 -12.35 -22.38
CA LEU A 80 -15.31 -13.30 -21.38
C LEU A 80 -16.09 -13.27 -20.07
N LEU A 81 -16.69 -12.13 -19.70
CA LEU A 81 -17.51 -12.00 -18.50
C LEU A 81 -18.90 -12.59 -18.72
N ASP A 82 -19.50 -12.35 -19.88
CA ASP A 82 -20.83 -12.86 -20.24
C ASP A 82 -20.81 -14.37 -20.52
N ASN A 83 -19.70 -14.90 -21.03
CA ASN A 83 -19.50 -16.32 -21.27
C ASN A 83 -18.20 -16.82 -20.60
N PRO A 84 -18.22 -17.04 -19.28
CA PRO A 84 -17.03 -17.44 -18.55
C PRO A 84 -16.54 -18.81 -18.99
N VAL A 85 -15.26 -18.87 -19.39
CA VAL A 85 -14.62 -20.12 -19.79
C VAL A 85 -14.47 -21.03 -18.56
N MET A 86 -14.91 -22.28 -18.68
CA MET A 86 -14.71 -23.24 -17.59
C MET A 86 -13.22 -23.44 -17.28
N PRO A 87 -12.84 -23.45 -15.99
CA PRO A 87 -11.45 -23.57 -15.60
C PRO A 87 -10.88 -24.94 -16.02
N SER A 88 -9.71 -24.92 -16.66
CA SER A 88 -9.01 -26.13 -17.07
C SER A 88 -8.68 -27.03 -15.86
N LYS A 89 -8.44 -28.32 -16.11
CA LYS A 89 -8.04 -29.27 -15.04
C LYS A 89 -6.78 -28.79 -14.31
N GLU A 90 -5.83 -28.23 -15.04
CA GLU A 90 -4.58 -27.68 -14.48
C GLU A 90 -4.80 -26.45 -13.62
N LEU A 91 -5.67 -25.52 -14.06
CA LEU A 91 -6.01 -24.32 -13.30
C LEU A 91 -6.67 -24.70 -11.97
N ARG A 92 -7.63 -25.63 -12.00
CA ARG A 92 -8.27 -26.17 -10.78
C ARG A 92 -7.26 -26.79 -9.82
N ALA A 93 -6.31 -27.59 -10.33
CA ALA A 93 -5.27 -28.19 -9.50
C ALA A 93 -4.36 -27.13 -8.84
N ARG A 94 -4.03 -26.04 -9.55
CA ARG A 94 -3.22 -24.93 -9.00
C ARG A 94 -3.97 -24.13 -7.94
N MET A 95 -5.25 -23.81 -8.15
CA MET A 95 -6.06 -23.04 -7.20
C MET A 95 -6.31 -23.80 -5.88
N ASN A 96 -6.33 -25.14 -5.94
CA ASN A 96 -6.54 -26.00 -4.75
C ASN A 96 -5.24 -26.31 -3.98
N ARG A 97 -4.08 -25.83 -4.42
CA ARG A 97 -2.81 -26.06 -3.72
C ARG A 97 -2.74 -25.16 -2.48
N LYS A 98 -2.39 -25.74 -1.33
CA LYS A 98 -2.16 -24.96 -0.10
C LYS A 98 -1.05 -23.92 -0.36
N PRO A 99 -1.32 -22.62 -0.13
CA PRO A 99 -0.34 -21.59 -0.38
C PRO A 99 0.84 -21.72 0.59
N PRO A 100 2.08 -21.48 0.14
CA PRO A 100 3.30 -21.71 0.93
C PRO A 100 3.50 -20.73 2.10
N TRP A 101 2.70 -19.68 2.21
CA TRP A 101 2.78 -18.67 3.29
C TRP A 101 1.74 -18.88 4.40
N ILE A 102 0.86 -19.89 4.30
CA ILE A 102 0.04 -20.35 5.42
C ILE A 102 0.83 -21.49 6.09
N GLY A 103 1.89 -21.10 6.80
CA GLY A 103 2.77 -21.95 7.60
C GLY A 103 3.19 -21.20 8.85
#